data_AF-A0A9X8BY36-F1
#
_entry.id   AF-A0A9X8BY36-F1
#
_cell.length_a   1.000
_cell.length_b   1.000
_cell.length_c   1.000
_cell.angle_alpha   90.00
_cell.angle_beta   90.00
_cell.angle_gamma   90.00
#
_symmetry.space_group_name_H-M   'P 1'
#
loop_
_entity.id
_entity.type
_entity.pdbx_description
1 polymer ?
#
loop_
_entity_poly.entity_id
_entity_poly.type
_entity_poly.pdbx_seq_one_letter_code
_entity_poly.pdbx_strand_id
1 'polypeptide(L)'
;MFIISVGNKFVKHISLNESKEITEMIFTSDIKGVQEINVDDLDIYKKALEDYIKEDPYVIIPVGTPLAQNSKEHILDVGTNTWDLASDKNKE
;
A
#
# COMPACT_ATOMS: atom_id res chain seq x y z
N MET A 1 -7.02 3.21 3.86
CA MET A 1 -6.78 2.59 2.53
C MET A 1 -5.29 2.25 2.45
N PHE A 2 -4.84 1.50 1.46
CA PHE A 2 -3.44 1.10 1.33
C PHE A 2 -2.97 1.25 -0.11
N ILE A 3 -1.68 1.52 -0.30
CA ILE A 3 -1.00 1.46 -1.61
C ILE A 3 0.18 0.52 -1.52
N ILE A 4 0.67 0.06 -2.66
CA ILE A 4 1.81 -0.86 -2.74
C ILE A 4 2.97 -0.15 -3.45
N SER A 5 4.16 -0.26 -2.87
CA SER A 5 5.42 0.14 -3.50
C SER A 5 6.28 -1.10 -3.69
N VAL A 6 6.87 -1.27 -4.87
CA VAL A 6 7.82 -2.35 -5.18
C VAL A 6 9.12 -1.68 -5.64
N GLY A 7 10.17 -1.82 -4.83
CA GLY A 7 11.38 -1.00 -4.98
C GLY A 7 11.05 0.50 -4.95
N ASN A 8 11.46 1.23 -6.00
CA ASN A 8 11.28 2.69 -6.13
C ASN A 8 10.06 3.09 -6.97
N LYS A 9 9.08 2.19 -7.16
CA LYS A 9 7.87 2.45 -7.96
C LYS A 9 6.62 2.07 -7.18
N PHE A 10 5.55 2.83 -7.40
CA PHE A 10 4.23 2.51 -6.88
C PHE A 10 3.46 1.64 -7.86
N VAL A 11 2.51 0.86 -7.34
CA VAL A 11 1.58 0.11 -8.17
C VAL A 11 0.42 1.00 -8.60
N LYS A 12 0.33 1.23 -9.90
CA LYS A 12 -0.76 1.97 -10.54
C LYS A 12 -2.01 1.13 -10.69
N HIS A 13 -1.83 -0.15 -11.02
CA HIS A 13 -2.94 -1.06 -11.26
C HIS A 13 -2.53 -2.51 -10.98
N ILE A 14 -3.44 -3.28 -10.40
CA ILE A 14 -3.38 -4.73 -10.21
C ILE A 14 -4.69 -5.32 -10.74
N SER A 15 -4.56 -6.27 -11.67
CA SER A 15 -5.67 -7.14 -12.07
C SER A 15 -5.52 -8.51 -11.41
N LEU A 16 -6.63 -9.01 -10.87
CA LEU A 16 -6.74 -10.34 -10.30
C LEU A 16 -7.62 -11.22 -11.21
N ASN A 17 -7.28 -12.51 -11.33
CA ASN A 17 -8.19 -13.50 -11.93
C ASN A 17 -9.29 -13.96 -10.95
N GLU A 18 -10.17 -14.86 -11.38
CA GLU A 18 -11.22 -15.46 -10.54
C GLU A 18 -10.67 -16.24 -9.34
N SER A 19 -9.42 -16.71 -9.42
CA SER A 19 -8.70 -17.39 -8.34
C SER A 19 -7.98 -16.43 -7.40
N LYS A 20 -8.13 -15.11 -7.60
CA LYS A 20 -7.47 -14.04 -6.83
C LYS A 20 -5.94 -13.98 -7.00
N GLU A 21 -5.43 -14.49 -8.11
CA GLU A 21 -4.01 -14.40 -8.47
C GLU A 21 -3.76 -13.18 -9.35
N ILE A 22 -2.60 -12.55 -9.20
CA ILE A 22 -2.21 -11.38 -10.00
C ILE A 22 -1.94 -11.83 -11.44
N THR A 23 -2.72 -11.28 -12.38
CA THR A 23 -2.50 -11.49 -13.82
C THR A 23 -1.77 -10.33 -14.47
N GLU A 24 -1.94 -9.12 -13.94
CA GLU A 24 -1.28 -7.92 -14.43
C GLU A 24 -0.95 -6.98 -13.26
N MET A 25 0.25 -6.39 -13.31
CA MET A 25 0.67 -5.33 -12.42
C MET A 25 1.35 -4.20 -13.21
N ILE A 26 0.81 -3.00 -13.12
CA ILE A 26 1.31 -1.81 -13.79
C ILE A 26 1.92 -0.89 -12.75
N PHE A 27 3.15 -0.44 -12.99
CA PHE A 27 3.89 0.44 -12.09
C PHE A 27 3.88 1.89 -12.56
N THR A 28 4.03 2.81 -11.61
CA THR A 28 4.15 4.26 -11.84
C THR A 28 5.18 4.86 -10.89
N SER A 29 5.84 5.92 -11.33
CA SER A 29 6.67 6.78 -10.47
C SER A 29 5.90 7.99 -9.93
N ASP A 30 4.71 8.26 -10.47
CA ASP A 30 3.81 9.31 -9.98
C ASP A 30 2.78 8.71 -9.03
N ILE A 31 2.65 9.31 -7.86
CA ILE A 31 1.67 8.92 -6.86
C ILE A 31 0.23 9.26 -7.30
N LYS A 32 0.06 10.19 -8.23
CA LYS A 32 -1.25 10.51 -8.80
C LYS A 32 -1.75 9.36 -9.66
N GLY A 33 -2.82 8.72 -9.20
CA GLY A 33 -3.46 7.60 -9.89
C GLY A 33 -2.89 6.22 -9.52
N VAL A 34 -2.21 6.10 -8.38
CA VAL A 34 -1.93 4.80 -7.76
C VAL A 34 -3.23 4.10 -7.39
N GLN A 35 -3.23 2.78 -7.44
CA GLN A 35 -4.38 2.02 -7.00
C GLN A 35 -4.42 1.98 -5.49
N GLU A 36 -5.53 2.47 -4.93
CA GLU A 36 -5.84 2.35 -3.51
C GLU A 36 -6.58 1.04 -3.25
N ILE A 37 -6.14 0.33 -2.21
CA ILE A 37 -6.70 -0.94 -1.76
C ILE A 37 -7.46 -0.69 -0.46
N ASN A 38 -8.70 -1.16 -0.42
CA ASN A 38 -9.50 -1.11 0.79
C ASN A 38 -8.98 -2.09 1.84
N VAL A 39 -9.22 -1.79 3.12
CA VAL A 39 -8.81 -2.68 4.21
C VAL A 39 -9.43 -4.07 4.07
N ASP A 40 -10.67 -4.15 3.59
CA ASP A 40 -11.40 -5.41 3.41
C ASP A 40 -10.79 -6.31 2.33
N ASP A 41 -10.12 -5.72 1.34
CA ASP A 41 -9.46 -6.44 0.25
C ASP A 41 -7.97 -6.71 0.54
N LEU A 42 -7.40 -6.11 1.59
CA LEU A 42 -5.96 -6.11 1.84
C LEU A 42 -5.38 -7.52 1.94
N ASP A 43 -6.06 -8.44 2.62
CA ASP A 43 -5.57 -9.82 2.79
C ASP A 43 -5.55 -10.60 1.47
N ILE A 44 -6.49 -10.30 0.56
CA ILE A 44 -6.51 -10.88 -0.78
C ILE A 44 -5.28 -10.42 -1.56
N TYR A 45 -5.03 -9.12 -1.58
CA TYR A 45 -3.87 -8.56 -2.29
C TYR A 45 -2.54 -9.00 -1.66
N LYS A 46 -2.44 -9.06 -0.32
CA LYS A 46 -1.23 -9.57 0.35
C LYS A 46 -0.86 -10.97 -0.11
N LYS A 47 -1.82 -11.90 -0.07
CA LYS A 47 -1.59 -13.27 -0.50
C LYS A 47 -1.18 -13.33 -1.98
N ALA A 48 -1.88 -12.58 -2.83
CA ALA A 48 -1.58 -12.52 -4.25
C ALA A 48 -0.18 -11.94 -4.54
N LEU A 49 0.28 -10.98 -3.74
CA LEU A 49 1.61 -10.38 -3.83
C LEU A 49 2.71 -11.34 -3.36
N GLU A 50 2.50 -12.06 -2.26
CA GLU A 50 3.45 -13.07 -1.77
C GLU A 50 3.70 -14.17 -2.81
N ASP A 51 2.65 -14.56 -3.55
CA ASP A 51 2.75 -15.55 -4.61
C ASP A 51 3.41 -14.98 -5.90
N TYR A 52 3.18 -13.70 -6.22
CA TYR A 52 3.65 -13.06 -7.45
C TYR A 52 5.06 -12.46 -7.33
N ILE A 53 5.36 -11.75 -6.23
CA ILE A 53 6.62 -11.04 -5.98
C ILE A 53 7.45 -11.86 -5.00
N LYS A 54 8.25 -12.80 -5.52
CA LYS A 54 9.08 -13.69 -4.69
C LYS A 54 10.46 -13.14 -4.35
N GLU A 55 10.98 -12.22 -5.16
CA GLU A 55 12.39 -11.81 -5.10
C GLU A 55 12.57 -10.32 -4.75
N ASP A 56 11.60 -9.46 -5.09
CA ASP A 56 11.68 -8.02 -4.85
C ASP A 56 11.00 -7.61 -3.53
N PRO A 57 11.64 -6.76 -2.70
CA PRO A 57 10.98 -6.21 -1.54
C PRO A 57 9.85 -5.27 -1.97
N TYR A 58 8.65 -5.53 -1.46
CA TYR A 58 7.51 -4.62 -1.57
C TYR A 58 7.07 -4.13 -0.19
N VAL A 59 6.44 -2.96 -0.17
CA VAL A 59 5.92 -2.31 1.04
C VAL A 59 4.46 -1.96 0.80
N ILE A 60 3.62 -2.25 1.79
CA ILE A 60 2.23 -1.82 1.82
C ILE A 60 2.14 -0.60 2.72
N ILE A 61 1.78 0.54 2.15
CA ILE A 61 1.77 1.83 2.82
C ILE A 61 0.31 2.21 3.11
N PRO A 62 -0.07 2.48 4.37
CA PRO A 62 -1.39 3.00 4.68
C PRO A 62 -1.55 4.43 4.14
N VAL A 63 -2.66 4.67 3.46
CA VAL A 63 -3.07 5.98 2.92
C VAL A 63 -4.29 6.49 3.69
N GLY A 64 -4.20 7.75 4.14
CA GLY A 64 -5.23 8.46 4.90
C GLY A 64 -4.97 8.53 6.41
N THR A 65 -6.04 8.55 7.21
CA THR A 65 -5.95 8.67 8.67
C THR A 65 -5.36 7.39 9.30
N PRO A 66 -4.43 7.50 10.27
CA PRO A 66 -3.87 6.34 10.96
C PRO A 66 -4.96 5.43 11.50
N LEU A 67 -4.97 4.16 11.07
CA LEU A 67 -5.62 3.09 11.81
C LEU A 67 -4.84 2.96 13.13
N ALA A 68 -5.45 3.49 14.20
CA ALA A 68 -4.79 3.69 15.48
C ALA A 68 -4.30 2.38 16.12
N GLN A 69 -3.21 2.54 16.89
CA GLN A 69 -2.73 1.74 18.03
C GLN A 69 -1.52 0.81 17.88
N ASN A 70 -0.87 0.65 16.72
CA ASN A 70 0.43 -0.08 16.70
C ASN A 70 1.50 0.42 15.72
N SER A 71 1.22 1.43 14.91
CA SER A 71 2.18 1.92 13.93
C SER A 71 3.01 3.08 14.49
N LYS A 72 4.20 2.76 15.01
CA LYS A 72 5.33 3.72 15.13
C LYS A 72 5.90 4.12 13.75
N GLU A 73 5.09 4.07 12.70
CA GLU A 73 5.54 4.08 11.32
C GLU A 73 4.90 5.24 10.56
N HIS A 74 5.75 5.87 9.75
CA HIS A 74 5.43 7.04 8.95
C HIS A 74 4.23 6.75 8.04
N ILE A 75 3.29 7.69 7.98
CA ILE A 75 2.14 7.72 7.09
C ILE A 75 2.50 8.62 5.91
N LEU A 76 2.15 8.19 4.70
CA LEU A 76 2.28 9.04 3.53
C LEU A 76 1.01 9.89 3.39
N ASP A 77 1.15 11.20 3.58
CA ASP A 77 0.06 12.15 3.29
C ASP A 77 0.04 12.43 1.78
N VAL A 78 -0.97 11.87 1.11
CA VAL A 78 -1.18 12.01 -0.34
C VAL A 78 -1.71 13.39 -0.75
N GLY A 79 -2.20 14.20 0.19
CA GLY A 79 -2.60 15.59 -0.06
C GLY A 79 -1.39 16.54 -0.20
N THR A 80 -0.32 16.23 0.52
CA THR A 80 0.89 17.07 0.64
C THR A 80 2.15 16.42 0.06
N ASN A 81 2.09 15.12 -0.26
CA ASN A 81 3.22 14.28 -0.67
C ASN A 81 4.38 14.27 0.35
N THR A 82 4.06 14.35 1.65
CA THR A 82 5.05 14.27 2.73
C THR A 82 4.90 12.98 3.54
N TRP A 83 6.03 12.51 4.07
CA TRP A 83 6.07 11.45 5.09
C TRP A 83 5.78 12.09 6.44
N ASP A 84 4.58 11.88 6.97
CA ASP A 84 4.20 12.33 8.29
C ASP A 84 4.41 11.20 9.31
N LEU A 85 4.80 11.54 10.53
CA LEU A 85 4.78 10.55 11.61
C LEU A 85 3.32 10.25 11.93
N ALA A 86 2.96 8.97 12.05
CA ALA A 86 1.69 8.59 12.65
C ALA A 86 1.59 9.29 14.01
N SER A 87 0.67 10.26 14.10
CA SER A 87 0.53 11.09 15.29
C SER A 87 0.30 10.17 16.48
N ASP A 88 1.31 10.06 17.34
CA ASP A 88 1.31 9.22 18.53
C ASP A 88 0.26 9.81 19.49
N LYS A 89 -0.96 9.27 19.45
CA LYS A 89 -2.03 9.69 20.36
C LYS A 89 -1.81 9.25 21.82
N ASN A 90 -0.63 8.75 22.17
CA ASN A 90 -0.23 8.46 23.55
C ASN A 90 0.82 9.46 24.08
N LYS A 91 0.49 10.76 24.04
CA LYS A 91 0.97 11.68 25.07
C LYS A 91 -0.24 12.34 25.74
N GLU A 92 -0.65 11.72 26.85
CA GLU A 92 -1.28 12.40 27.99
C GLU A 92 -0.47 13.63 28.41
#